data_AF-X1CZU5-F1
#
_entry.id   AF-X1CZU5-F1
#
_cell.length_a   1.000
_cell.length_b   1.000
_cell.length_c   1.000
_cell.angle_alpha   90.00
_cell.angle_beta   90.00
_cell.angle_gamma   90.00
#
_symmetry.space_group_name_H-M   'P 1'
#
loop_
_entity.id
_entity.type
_entity.pdbx_description
1 polymer ?
#
loop_
_entity_poly.entity_id
_entity_poly.type
_entity_poly.pdbx_seq_one_letter_code
_entity_poly.pdbx_strand_id
1 'polypeptide(L)'
;EIEDVFTPYPIHEILENHGRKSKITIVGWFYGFFATIGVLAFLIYTAVIDWPLNYGGKPSNAFPSFIVITIILTIFSITILSLFTFSWRANLWPSNKKPIYHQEATDDKFVILVNKEKADADRAASVMKETGAIEVIEK
;
A
#
# COMPACT_ATOMS: atom_id res chain seq x y z
N GLU A 1 -8.28 23.66 7.86
CA GLU A 1 -8.31 22.18 7.75
C GLU A 1 -6.87 21.70 7.63
N ILE A 2 -6.46 20.69 8.40
CA ILE A 2 -5.10 20.11 8.31
C ILE A 2 -5.04 19.29 7.02
N GLU A 3 -4.04 19.53 6.18
CA GLU A 3 -3.90 18.86 4.88
C GLU A 3 -3.15 17.52 5.01
N ASP A 4 -2.03 17.53 5.71
CA ASP A 4 -1.23 16.33 5.99
C ASP A 4 -0.34 16.54 7.23
N VAL A 5 0.12 15.44 7.82
CA VAL A 5 1.04 15.46 8.97
C VAL A 5 2.25 14.58 8.67
N PHE A 6 3.44 15.18 8.69
CA PHE A 6 4.70 14.46 8.52
C PHE A 6 5.30 14.12 9.87
N THR A 7 5.60 12.85 10.05
CA THR A 7 6.22 12.32 11.27
C THR A 7 7.41 11.44 10.88
N PRO A 8 8.54 11.50 11.64
CA PRO A 8 9.73 10.69 11.35
C PRO A 8 9.46 9.18 11.55
N TYR A 9 8.48 8.84 12.40
CA TYR A 9 8.04 7.48 12.67
C TYR A 9 6.51 7.40 12.75
N PRO A 10 5.91 6.21 12.59
CA PRO A 10 4.45 6.06 12.62
C PRO A 10 3.90 6.27 14.04
N ILE A 11 2.94 7.18 14.18
CA ILE A 11 2.17 7.42 15.41
C ILE A 11 0.74 6.96 15.22
N HIS A 12 0.29 6.00 16.04
CA HIS A 12 -1.03 5.39 15.90
C HIS A 12 -2.17 6.38 16.11
N GLU A 13 -2.05 7.29 17.09
CA GLU A 13 -3.08 8.28 17.43
C GLU A 13 -3.36 9.25 16.27
N ILE A 14 -2.32 9.61 15.51
CA ILE A 14 -2.46 10.48 14.33
C ILE A 14 -3.17 9.71 13.21
N LEU A 15 -2.83 8.43 13.00
CA LEU A 15 -3.47 7.58 12.01
C LEU A 15 -4.98 7.41 12.25
N GLU A 16 -5.40 7.28 13.50
CA GLU A 16 -6.81 7.16 13.87
C GLU A 16 -7.58 8.48 13.65
N ASN A 17 -6.97 9.61 14.00
CA ASN A 17 -7.61 10.93 13.93
C ASN A 17 -7.58 11.57 12.52
N HIS A 18 -6.60 11.23 11.68
CA HIS A 18 -6.45 11.79 10.33
C HIS A 18 -7.48 11.21 9.31
N GLY A 19 -8.28 10.20 9.71
CA GLY A 19 -9.49 9.78 8.99
C GLY A 19 -9.30 8.99 7.68
N ARG A 20 -8.07 8.86 7.16
CA ARG A 20 -7.80 8.14 5.91
C ARG A 20 -7.55 6.65 6.14
N LYS A 21 -8.61 5.83 6.09
CA LYS A 21 -8.48 4.36 6.12
C LYS A 21 -8.06 3.81 4.75
N SER A 22 -6.98 3.03 4.71
CA SER A 22 -6.55 2.33 3.49
C SER A 22 -7.46 1.13 3.20
N LYS A 23 -7.85 0.98 1.93
CA LYS A 23 -8.62 -0.17 1.43
C LYS A 23 -7.72 -1.24 0.77
N ILE A 24 -6.40 -1.16 0.95
CA ILE A 24 -5.44 -2.03 0.26
C ILE A 24 -5.64 -3.52 0.59
N THR A 25 -6.11 -3.83 1.80
CA THR A 25 -6.40 -5.21 2.23
C THR A 25 -7.51 -5.86 1.42
N ILE A 26 -8.58 -5.12 1.12
CA ILE A 26 -9.69 -5.61 0.29
C ILE A 26 -9.20 -5.91 -1.12
N VAL A 27 -8.39 -5.01 -1.67
CA VAL A 27 -7.81 -5.17 -3.01
C VAL A 27 -6.84 -6.36 -3.05
N GLY A 28 -6.01 -6.52 -2.03
CA GLY A 28 -5.11 -7.67 -1.88
C GLY A 28 -5.84 -9.01 -1.82
N TRP A 29 -7.02 -9.05 -1.19
CA TRP A 29 -7.87 -10.25 -1.19
C TRP A 29 -8.32 -10.64 -2.60
N PHE A 30 -8.76 -9.67 -3.41
CA PHE A 30 -9.13 -9.93 -4.81
C PHE A 30 -7.94 -10.41 -5.64
N TYR A 31 -6.74 -9.85 -5.43
CA TYR A 31 -5.54 -10.33 -6.10
C TYR A 31 -5.25 -11.79 -5.81
N GLY A 32 -5.37 -12.20 -4.54
CA GLY A 32 -5.23 -13.61 -4.15
C GLY A 32 -6.28 -14.49 -4.80
N PHE A 33 -7.55 -14.10 -4.72
CA PHE A 33 -8.66 -14.86 -5.28
C PHE A 33 -8.52 -15.12 -6.78
N PHE A 34 -8.26 -14.07 -7.57
CA PHE A 34 -8.07 -14.21 -9.02
C PHE A 34 -6.78 -14.95 -9.37
N ALA A 35 -5.69 -14.76 -8.62
CA ALA A 35 -4.45 -15.50 -8.84
C ALA A 35 -4.61 -17.00 -8.58
N THR A 36 -5.26 -17.39 -7.48
CA THR A 36 -5.52 -18.80 -7.16
C THR A 36 -6.37 -19.47 -8.24
N ILE A 37 -7.46 -18.83 -8.67
CA ILE A 37 -8.31 -19.36 -9.75
C ILE A 37 -7.52 -19.47 -11.05
N GLY A 38 -6.77 -18.42 -11.42
CA GLY A 38 -5.99 -18.39 -12.66
C GLY A 38 -4.91 -19.48 -12.71
N VAL A 39 -4.16 -19.65 -11.63
CA VAL A 39 -3.09 -20.67 -11.54
C VAL A 39 -3.67 -22.07 -11.54
N LEU A 40 -4.74 -22.32 -10.78
CA LEU A 40 -5.37 -23.64 -10.71
C LEU A 40 -6.01 -24.01 -12.06
N ALA A 41 -6.68 -23.06 -12.73
CA ALA A 41 -7.20 -23.25 -14.08
C ALA A 41 -6.09 -23.53 -15.09
N PHE A 42 -4.97 -22.80 -15.01
CA PHE A 42 -3.81 -22.99 -15.88
C PHE A 42 -3.17 -24.38 -15.69
N LEU A 43 -3.00 -24.83 -14.45
CA LEU A 43 -2.45 -26.16 -14.14
C LEU A 43 -3.37 -27.28 -14.62
N ILE A 44 -4.68 -27.17 -14.42
CA ILE A 44 -5.65 -28.16 -14.94
C ILE A 44 -5.64 -28.17 -16.46
N TYR A 45 -5.65 -27.00 -17.09
CA TYR A 45 -5.65 -26.88 -18.55
C TYR A 45 -4.43 -27.59 -19.15
N THR A 46 -3.23 -27.28 -18.66
CA THR A 46 -1.99 -27.84 -19.19
C THR A 46 -1.80 -29.32 -18.86
N ALA A 47 -2.06 -29.74 -17.63
CA ALA A 47 -1.75 -31.10 -17.17
C ALA A 47 -2.84 -32.13 -17.47
N VAL A 48 -4.09 -31.71 -17.67
CA VAL A 48 -5.24 -32.62 -17.85
C VAL A 48 -5.83 -32.53 -19.26
N ILE A 49 -5.95 -31.31 -19.81
CA ILE A 49 -6.69 -31.08 -21.06
C ILE A 49 -5.75 -31.07 -22.27
N ASP A 50 -4.74 -30.19 -22.26
CA ASP A 50 -3.90 -29.90 -23.41
C ASP A 50 -2.87 -31.02 -23.64
N TRP A 51 -2.12 -31.38 -22.60
CA TRP A 51 -1.05 -32.37 -22.72
C TRP A 51 -0.96 -33.27 -21.46
N PRO A 52 -1.82 -34.30 -21.35
CA PRO A 52 -1.77 -35.24 -20.24
C PRO A 52 -0.53 -36.15 -20.35
N LEU A 53 0.44 -35.95 -19.47
CA LEU A 53 1.66 -36.77 -19.37
C LEU A 53 1.51 -37.85 -18.29
N ASN A 54 1.85 -39.08 -18.65
CA ASN A 54 1.92 -40.19 -17.70
C ASN A 54 3.31 -40.26 -17.05
N TYR A 55 3.43 -39.68 -15.86
CA TYR A 55 4.67 -39.75 -15.07
C TYR A 55 4.56 -40.83 -14.00
N GLY A 56 5.06 -42.03 -14.30
CA GLY A 56 5.20 -43.11 -13.31
C GLY A 56 3.88 -43.69 -12.82
N GLY A 57 2.81 -43.66 -13.63
CA GLY A 57 1.51 -44.27 -13.31
C GLY A 57 0.63 -43.45 -12.36
N LYS A 58 1.04 -42.23 -11.99
CA LYS A 58 0.22 -41.34 -11.16
C LYS A 58 -0.98 -40.82 -11.97
N PRO A 59 -2.12 -40.55 -11.31
CA PRO A 59 -3.25 -39.88 -11.96
C PRO A 59 -2.79 -38.55 -12.55
N SER A 60 -3.24 -38.23 -13.77
CA SER A 60 -2.95 -36.96 -14.45
C SER A 60 -3.39 -35.74 -13.62
N ASN A 61 -4.43 -35.90 -12.81
CA ASN A 61 -4.86 -34.89 -11.84
C ASN A 61 -4.15 -35.05 -10.48
N ALA A 62 -2.83 -34.81 -10.44
CA ALA A 62 -2.02 -34.84 -9.23
C ALA A 62 -2.26 -33.60 -8.35
N PHE A 63 -3.48 -33.47 -7.82
CA PHE A 63 -3.95 -32.33 -7.03
C PHE A 63 -3.01 -31.92 -5.86
N PRO A 64 -2.40 -32.85 -5.09
CA PRO A 64 -1.47 -32.47 -4.02
C PRO A 64 -0.25 -31.67 -4.51
N SER A 65 0.26 -31.96 -5.71
CA SER A 65 1.40 -31.24 -6.29
C SER A 65 1.01 -29.85 -6.78
N PHE A 66 -0.23 -29.68 -7.26
CA PHE A 66 -0.72 -28.37 -7.74
C PHE A 66 -0.93 -27.38 -6.60
N ILE A 67 -1.27 -27.84 -5.40
CA ILE A 67 -1.46 -26.96 -4.23
C ILE A 67 -0.18 -26.17 -3.92
N VAL A 68 0.99 -26.82 -3.90
CA VAL A 68 2.26 -26.18 -3.57
C VAL A 68 2.59 -25.07 -4.57
N ILE A 69 2.44 -25.36 -5.87
CA ILE A 69 2.69 -24.39 -6.95
C ILE A 69 1.69 -23.23 -6.87
N THR A 70 0.42 -23.54 -6.64
CA THR A 70 -0.66 -22.55 -6.54
C THR A 70 -0.41 -21.57 -5.39
N ILE A 71 0.03 -22.06 -4.22
CA ILE A 71 0.35 -21.21 -3.07
C ILE A 71 1.52 -20.27 -3.39
N ILE A 72 2.62 -20.80 -3.94
CA ILE A 72 3.82 -20.01 -4.26
C ILE A 72 3.49 -18.90 -5.27
N LEU A 73 2.80 -19.24 -6.36
CA LEU A 73 2.41 -18.27 -7.38
C LEU A 73 1.39 -17.26 -6.87
N THR A 74 0.45 -17.68 -6.02
CA THR A 74 -0.53 -16.77 -5.41
C THR A 74 0.17 -15.73 -4.52
N ILE A 75 1.08 -16.17 -3.64
CA ILE A 75 1.84 -15.25 -2.76
C ILE A 75 2.67 -14.28 -3.60
N PHE A 76 3.33 -14.78 -4.65
CA PHE A 76 4.11 -13.94 -5.56
C PHE A 76 3.24 -12.88 -6.25
N SER A 77 2.10 -13.28 -6.83
CA SER A 77 1.17 -12.37 -7.50
C SER A 77 0.60 -11.32 -6.55
N ILE A 78 0.17 -11.71 -5.34
CA ILE A 78 -0.32 -10.76 -4.33
C ILE A 78 0.77 -9.73 -4.01
N THR A 79 2.01 -10.18 -3.81
CA THR A 79 3.13 -9.31 -3.42
C THR A 79 3.43 -8.26 -4.49
N ILE A 80 3.57 -8.67 -5.76
CA ILE A 80 3.87 -7.74 -6.86
C ILE A 80 2.71 -6.78 -7.12
N LEU A 81 1.47 -7.28 -7.18
CA LEU A 81 0.30 -6.45 -7.44
C LEU A 81 0.05 -5.45 -6.30
N SER A 82 0.27 -5.85 -5.05
CA SER A 82 0.16 -4.96 -3.90
C SER A 82 1.23 -3.89 -3.91
N LEU A 83 2.49 -4.23 -4.24
CA LEU A 83 3.58 -3.27 -4.39
C LEU A 83 3.26 -2.23 -5.47
N PHE A 84 2.79 -2.68 -6.64
CA PHE A 84 2.42 -1.80 -7.74
C PHE A 84 1.26 -0.86 -7.35
N THR A 85 0.22 -1.40 -6.72
CA THR A 85 -0.94 -0.64 -6.26
C THR A 85 -0.58 0.39 -5.20
N PHE A 86 0.29 0.02 -4.27
CA PHE A 86 0.81 0.94 -3.25
C PHE A 86 1.61 2.08 -3.89
N SER A 87 2.55 1.76 -4.77
CA SER A 87 3.37 2.78 -5.46
C SER A 87 2.53 3.75 -6.28
N TRP A 88 1.53 3.21 -7.01
CA TRP A 88 0.57 4.02 -7.77
C TRP A 88 -0.27 4.92 -6.86
N ARG A 89 -0.87 4.36 -5.79
CA ARG A 89 -1.75 5.13 -4.89
C ARG A 89 -0.98 6.21 -4.12
N ALA A 90 0.24 5.90 -3.70
CA ALA A 90 1.09 6.82 -2.95
C ALA A 90 1.85 7.82 -3.85
N ASN A 91 1.69 7.75 -5.18
CA ASN A 91 2.42 8.55 -6.15
C ASN A 91 3.96 8.50 -5.93
N LEU A 92 4.47 7.32 -5.55
CA LEU A 92 5.88 7.05 -5.26
C LEU A 92 6.66 6.57 -6.49
N TRP A 93 6.29 7.07 -7.67
CA TRP A 93 7.02 6.74 -8.90
C TRP A 93 8.46 7.27 -8.81
N PRO A 94 9.48 6.51 -9.28
CA PRO A 94 10.89 6.91 -9.18
C PRO A 94 11.20 8.29 -9.79
N SER A 95 10.37 8.75 -10.73
CA SER A 95 10.54 10.04 -11.39
C SER A 95 9.84 11.21 -10.67
N ASN A 96 9.02 10.93 -9.66
CA ASN A 96 8.16 11.94 -9.04
C ASN A 96 8.88 12.63 -7.87
N LYS A 97 9.32 13.88 -8.06
CA LYS A 97 9.90 14.69 -6.98
C LYS A 97 8.78 15.24 -6.11
N LYS A 98 8.70 14.79 -4.86
CA LYS A 98 7.75 15.34 -3.88
C LYS A 98 8.33 16.59 -3.21
N PRO A 99 7.50 17.62 -2.94
CA PRO A 99 7.96 18.80 -2.21
C PRO A 99 8.40 18.40 -0.80
N ILE A 100 9.58 18.86 -0.40
CA ILE A 100 10.09 18.73 0.96
C ILE A 100 9.72 20.02 1.70
N TYR A 101 8.78 19.92 2.64
CA TYR A 101 8.29 21.09 3.38
C TYR A 101 9.29 21.56 4.44
N HIS A 102 9.90 20.59 5.15
CA HIS A 102 10.95 20.80 6.14
C HIS A 102 11.97 19.65 6.07
N GLN A 103 13.27 19.94 6.12
CA GLN A 103 14.32 18.92 5.99
C GLN A 103 14.36 17.96 7.19
N GLU A 104 14.19 18.50 8.40
CA GLU A 104 14.18 17.73 9.65
C GLU A 104 12.87 16.97 9.92
N ALA A 105 11.90 16.97 8.99
CA ALA A 105 10.64 16.23 9.15
C ALA A 105 10.82 14.71 9.23
N THR A 106 11.96 14.22 8.72
CA THR A 106 12.33 12.79 8.72
C THR A 106 13.21 12.41 9.91
N ASP A 107 13.75 13.39 10.65
CA ASP A 107 14.72 13.15 11.73
C ASP A 107 14.06 13.34 13.11
N ASP A 108 13.77 14.58 13.50
CA ASP A 108 13.34 14.93 14.86
C ASP A 108 12.00 15.70 14.91
N LYS A 109 11.64 16.44 13.86
CA LYS A 109 10.49 17.36 13.91
C LYS A 109 9.20 16.74 13.38
N PHE A 110 8.10 17.03 14.08
CA PHE A 110 6.74 16.78 13.60
C PHE A 110 6.22 18.01 12.85
N VAL A 111 5.77 17.82 11.61
CA VAL A 111 5.34 18.93 10.75
C VAL A 111 3.88 18.76 10.38
N ILE A 112 3.07 19.77 10.73
CA ILE A 112 1.64 19.82 10.39
C ILE A 112 1.46 20.80 9.24
N LEU A 113 0.92 20.33 8.12
CA LEU A 113 0.54 21.21 7.01
C LEU A 113 -0.90 21.69 7.17
N VAL A 114 -1.07 23.00 7.04
CA VAL A 114 -2.38 23.63 6.96
C VAL A 114 -2.51 24.34 5.63
N ASN A 115 -3.61 24.06 4.93
CA ASN A 115 -3.88 24.66 3.65
C ASN A 115 -4.43 26.09 3.83
N LYS A 116 -3.75 27.08 3.24
CA LYS A 116 -4.11 28.51 3.30
C LYS A 116 -5.42 28.85 2.58
N GLU A 117 -5.84 28.07 1.59
CA GLU A 117 -7.09 28.32 0.86
C GLU A 117 -8.33 27.97 1.68
N LYS A 118 -8.18 27.09 2.67
CA LYS A 118 -9.27 26.55 3.49
C LYS A 118 -9.25 27.05 4.93
N ALA A 119 -8.23 27.78 5.34
CA ALA A 119 -8.07 28.27 6.69
C ALA A 119 -7.41 29.65 6.71
N ASP A 120 -7.90 30.49 7.59
CA ASP A 120 -7.33 31.80 7.90
C ASP A 120 -5.94 31.62 8.53
N ALA A 121 -4.91 32.13 7.86
CA ALA A 121 -3.51 31.91 8.23
C ALA A 121 -3.19 32.46 9.63
N ASP A 122 -3.73 33.62 9.98
CA ASP A 122 -3.50 34.26 11.28
C ASP A 122 -4.13 33.47 12.43
N ARG A 123 -5.32 32.90 12.18
CA ARG A 123 -5.98 32.00 13.13
C ARG A 123 -5.25 30.67 13.27
N ALA A 124 -4.74 30.11 12.16
CA ALA A 124 -3.96 28.89 12.21
C ALA A 124 -2.65 29.10 12.99
N ALA A 125 -1.94 30.20 12.74
CA ALA A 125 -0.69 30.53 13.41
C ALA A 125 -0.89 30.79 14.92
N SER A 126 -1.96 31.48 15.31
CA SER A 126 -2.28 31.70 16.73
C SER A 126 -2.61 30.40 17.46
N VAL A 127 -3.49 29.56 16.90
CA VAL A 127 -3.82 28.25 17.48
C VAL A 127 -2.57 27.37 17.59
N MET A 128 -1.71 27.33 16.57
CA MET A 128 -0.48 26.55 16.61
C MET A 128 0.46 27.00 17.72
N LYS A 129 0.64 28.31 17.90
CA LYS A 129 1.46 28.87 18.98
C LYS A 129 0.88 28.54 20.35
N GLU A 130 -0.44 28.60 20.52
CA GLU A 130 -1.11 28.22 21.77
C GLU A 130 -0.93 26.73 22.09
N THR A 131 -0.95 25.87 21.06
CA THR A 131 -0.75 24.42 21.22
C THR A 131 0.70 23.98 21.39
N GLY A 132 1.67 24.91 21.39
CA GLY A 132 3.08 24.62 21.65
C GLY A 132 3.94 24.38 20.40
N ALA A 133 3.57 24.92 19.24
CA ALA A 133 4.42 24.85 18.06
C ALA A 133 5.74 25.61 18.27
N ILE A 134 6.86 24.92 18.07
CA ILE A 134 8.22 25.47 18.20
C ILE A 134 8.50 26.50 17.09
N GLU A 135 7.99 26.24 15.89
CA GLU A 135 8.23 27.05 14.70
C GLU A 135 6.98 27.07 13.81
N VAL A 136 6.63 28.25 13.29
CA VAL A 136 5.53 28.43 12.33
C VAL A 136 6.10 29.12 11.09
N ILE A 137 6.15 28.38 9.98
CA ILE A 137 6.68 28.88 8.71
C ILE A 137 5.50 29.06 7.75
N GLU A 138 5.37 30.25 7.20
CA GLU A 138 4.45 30.52 6.11
C GLU A 138 5.19 30.40 4.76
N LYS A 139 4.83 29.38 3.98
CA LYS A 139 5.24 29.23 2.56
C LYS A 139 4.07 29.41 1.62
#